data_AF-A0A8T6NED2-F1
#
_entry.id   AF-A0A8T6NED2-F1
#
_cell.length_a   1.000
_cell.length_b   1.000
_cell.length_c   1.000
_cell.angle_alpha   90.00
_cell.angle_beta   90.00
_cell.angle_gamma   90.00
#
_symmetry.space_group_name_H-M   'P 1'
#
loop_
_entity.id
_entity.type
_entity.pdbx_description
1 polymer ?
#
loop_
_entity_poly.entity_id
_entity_poly.type
_entity_poly.pdbx_seq_one_letter_code
_entity_poly.pdbx_strand_id
1 'polypeptide(L)'
;MTGERRDKRIGDLPAWAKRFAEEYGAEDLDGREDVFFGPLIDRRSGLRKDDLIELLIDARALRADDDPWVRGMLLATSRNAVEMLDEFGQYRSIARDVIVEVRLVTHLRKPYIEDDELLTFEKEDIRRRSNVHEQAERQADGGSDDSHLWG
;
A
#
# COMPACT_ATOMS: atom_id res chain seq x y z
N MET A 1 -2.70 -18.64 28.75
CA MET A 1 -3.95 -17.91 28.47
C MET A 1 -3.71 -17.13 27.18
N THR A 2 -3.86 -17.80 26.05
CA THR A 2 -3.87 -17.18 24.72
C THR A 2 -5.12 -16.32 24.66
N GLY A 3 -4.95 -14.99 24.76
CA GLY A 3 -6.05 -14.09 24.50
C GLY A 3 -6.45 -14.27 23.04
N GLU A 4 -7.57 -14.95 22.80
CA GLU A 4 -8.30 -14.87 21.55
C GLU A 4 -8.56 -13.37 21.32
N ARG A 5 -7.73 -12.76 20.47
CA ARG A 5 -7.99 -11.42 19.97
C ARG A 5 -9.28 -11.56 19.18
N ARG A 6 -10.31 -10.84 19.63
CA ARG A 6 -11.56 -10.73 18.89
C ARG A 6 -11.25 -10.12 17.54
N ASP A 7 -11.73 -10.75 16.48
CA ASP A 7 -11.69 -10.18 15.13
C ASP A 7 -12.22 -8.73 15.20
N LYS A 8 -11.38 -7.78 14.79
CA LYS A 8 -11.75 -6.37 14.75
C LYS A 8 -12.90 -6.20 13.75
N ARG A 9 -14.06 -5.75 14.23
CA ARG A 9 -15.18 -5.40 13.34
C ARG A 9 -15.03 -3.97 12.85
N ILE A 10 -15.61 -3.66 11.70
CA ILE A 10 -15.68 -2.30 11.16
C ILE A 10 -16.27 -1.31 12.21
N GLY A 11 -17.23 -1.77 13.01
CA GLY A 11 -17.84 -1.02 14.10
C GLY A 11 -16.86 -0.52 15.17
N ASP A 12 -15.70 -1.16 15.34
CA ASP A 12 -14.69 -0.83 16.35
C ASP A 12 -13.64 0.18 15.82
N LEU A 13 -13.68 0.52 14.53
CA LEU A 13 -12.75 1.47 13.91
C LEU A 13 -13.05 2.95 14.28
N PRO A 14 -12.03 3.82 14.28
CA PRO A 14 -12.22 5.28 14.32
C PRO A 14 -13.13 5.76 13.18
N ALA A 15 -13.84 6.88 13.38
CA ALA A 15 -14.83 7.39 12.42
C ALA A 15 -14.26 7.62 11.01
N TRP A 16 -13.04 8.19 10.91
CA TRP A 16 -12.38 8.40 9.63
C TRP A 16 -12.05 7.07 8.91
N ALA A 17 -11.66 6.04 9.68
CA ALA A 17 -11.27 4.74 9.15
C ALA A 17 -12.50 3.93 8.71
N LYS A 18 -13.64 4.08 9.40
CA LYS A 18 -14.92 3.50 8.98
C LYS A 18 -15.33 3.97 7.59
N ARG A 19 -15.26 5.28 7.35
CA ARG A 19 -15.60 5.86 6.05
C ARG A 19 -14.75 5.24 4.93
N PHE A 20 -13.44 5.08 5.15
CA PHE A 20 -12.58 4.40 4.19
C PHE A 20 -12.94 2.93 4.00
N ALA A 21 -13.19 2.18 5.08
CA ALA A 21 -13.59 0.78 4.97
C ALA A 21 -14.89 0.61 4.16
N GLU A 22 -15.87 1.49 4.38
CA GLU A 22 -17.14 1.52 3.64
C GLU A 22 -16.93 1.90 2.17
N GLU A 23 -16.16 2.96 1.88
CA GLU A 23 -15.83 3.38 0.51
C GLU A 23 -15.00 2.33 -0.26
N TYR A 24 -14.13 1.61 0.45
CA TYR A 24 -13.38 0.48 -0.09
C TYR A 24 -14.28 -0.72 -0.42
N GLY A 25 -15.50 -0.76 0.11
CA GLY A 25 -16.43 -1.89 -0.06
C GLY A 25 -16.13 -3.07 0.86
N ALA A 26 -15.46 -2.86 1.99
CA ALA A 26 -15.23 -3.91 2.98
C ALA A 26 -16.55 -4.21 3.72
N GLU A 27 -17.12 -5.40 3.51
CA GLU A 27 -18.29 -5.87 4.28
C GLU A 27 -17.89 -6.36 5.69
N ASP A 28 -16.72 -6.99 5.79
CA ASP A 28 -16.11 -7.44 7.05
C ASP A 28 -14.57 -7.40 6.97
N LEU A 29 -13.90 -7.54 8.11
CA LEU A 29 -12.44 -7.56 8.27
C LEU A 29 -11.89 -8.94 8.70
N ASP A 30 -12.76 -9.94 8.81
CA ASP A 30 -12.40 -11.31 9.17
C ASP A 30 -11.26 -11.87 8.31
N GLY A 31 -10.30 -12.53 8.96
CA GLY A 31 -9.15 -13.15 8.31
C GLY A 31 -8.10 -12.17 7.77
N ARG A 32 -8.25 -10.85 8.02
CA ARG A 32 -7.26 -9.85 7.59
C ARG A 32 -6.22 -9.51 8.66
N GLU A 33 -6.36 -10.02 9.87
CA GLU A 33 -5.47 -9.71 10.99
C GLU A 33 -4.04 -10.23 10.81
N ASP A 34 -3.12 -9.67 11.62
CA ASP A 34 -1.76 -10.14 11.72
C ASP A 34 -1.65 -11.33 12.70
N VAL A 35 -0.88 -12.34 12.27
CA VAL A 35 -0.57 -13.54 13.04
C VAL A 35 0.90 -13.48 13.44
N PHE A 36 1.18 -13.10 14.69
CA PHE A 36 2.56 -12.90 15.18
C PHE A 36 3.21 -14.16 15.76
N PHE A 37 2.41 -15.11 16.23
CA PHE A 37 2.87 -16.30 16.97
C PHE A 37 2.40 -17.58 16.29
N GLY A 38 3.12 -18.68 16.50
CA GLY A 38 2.86 -19.97 15.83
C GLY A 38 3.99 -20.39 14.87
N PRO A 39 3.74 -21.40 14.02
CA PRO A 39 4.69 -21.81 12.98
C PRO A 39 5.02 -20.65 12.03
N LEU A 40 6.27 -20.53 11.58
CA LEU A 40 6.72 -19.41 10.74
C LEU A 40 5.91 -19.29 9.43
N ILE A 41 5.46 -20.41 8.88
CA ILE A 41 4.67 -20.45 7.64
C ILE A 41 3.29 -19.80 7.79
N ASP A 42 2.74 -19.80 9.01
CA ASP A 42 1.41 -19.27 9.31
C ASP A 42 1.47 -17.81 9.77
N ARG A 43 2.68 -17.29 10.08
CA ARG A 43 2.86 -15.92 10.55
C ARG A 43 2.70 -14.93 9.42
N ARG A 44 1.96 -13.87 9.69
CA ARG A 44 1.64 -12.82 8.72
C ARG A 44 1.68 -11.50 9.47
N SER A 45 2.55 -10.62 9.04
CA SER A 45 2.72 -9.31 9.66
C SER A 45 3.24 -8.30 8.67
N GLY A 46 2.88 -7.04 8.85
CA GLY A 46 3.44 -5.93 8.11
C GLY A 46 2.42 -5.20 7.26
N LEU A 47 2.84 -4.04 6.76
CA LEU A 47 1.98 -3.14 6.01
C LEU A 47 1.70 -3.69 4.61
N ARG A 48 0.43 -3.58 4.20
CA ARG A 48 -0.12 -3.99 2.91
C ARG A 48 -0.62 -2.75 2.18
N LYS A 49 -0.77 -2.87 0.86
CA LYS A 49 -1.43 -1.83 0.08
C LYS A 49 -2.85 -1.61 0.61
N ASP A 50 -3.30 -0.37 0.62
CA ASP A 50 -4.62 0.06 1.07
C ASP A 50 -4.87 -0.13 2.58
N ASP A 51 -3.84 -0.41 3.38
CA ASP A 51 -3.96 -0.44 4.84
C ASP A 51 -4.30 0.95 5.40
N LEU A 52 -5.14 0.98 6.42
CA LEU A 52 -5.42 2.20 7.17
C LEU A 52 -4.35 2.37 8.25
N ILE A 53 -3.64 3.49 8.20
CA ILE A 53 -2.48 3.77 9.05
C ILE A 53 -2.55 5.16 9.67
N GLU A 54 -1.85 5.31 10.78
CA GLU A 54 -1.51 6.60 11.39
C GLU A 54 0.01 6.78 11.35
N LEU A 55 0.46 7.96 10.95
CA LEU A 55 1.85 8.38 10.96
C LEU A 55 2.03 9.44 12.04
N LEU A 56 3.03 9.25 12.89
CA LEU A 56 3.52 10.31 13.77
C LEU A 56 4.68 11.02 13.08
N ILE A 57 4.52 12.32 12.83
CA ILE A 57 5.55 13.15 12.22
C ILE A 57 6.37 13.87 13.29
N ASP A 58 7.67 14.04 13.05
CA ASP A 58 8.53 14.85 13.89
C ASP A 58 8.03 16.29 13.91
N ALA A 59 7.62 16.76 15.10
CA ALA A 59 7.09 18.10 15.29
C ALA A 59 8.05 19.22 14.85
N ARG A 60 9.37 18.96 14.80
CA ARG A 60 10.37 19.93 14.31
C ARG A 60 10.26 20.19 12.81
N ALA A 61 9.66 19.27 12.07
CA ALA A 61 9.38 19.41 10.63
C ALA A 61 8.04 20.11 10.35
N LEU A 62 7.27 20.43 11.39
CA LEU A 62 5.93 21.01 11.30
C LEU A 62 5.89 22.45 11.79
N ARG A 63 4.79 23.14 11.50
CA ARG A 63 4.52 24.46 12.10
C ARG A 63 4.07 24.25 13.55
N ALA A 64 4.29 25.25 14.40
CA ALA A 64 4.15 25.14 15.86
C ALA A 64 2.76 24.71 16.38
N ASP A 65 1.73 24.69 15.52
CA ASP A 65 0.34 24.39 15.88
C ASP A 65 -0.27 23.24 15.05
N ASP A 66 0.52 22.58 14.19
CA ASP A 66 0.01 21.47 13.36
C ASP A 66 -0.08 20.17 14.20
N ASP A 67 -1.16 19.40 14.02
CA ASP A 67 -1.26 18.04 14.59
C ASP A 67 -0.19 17.16 13.95
N PRO A 68 0.73 16.56 14.74
CA PRO A 68 1.77 15.69 14.19
C PRO A 68 1.24 14.35 13.69
N TRP A 69 -0.02 14.01 13.97
CA TRP A 69 -0.64 12.80 13.46
C TRP A 69 -1.25 13.00 12.07
N VAL A 70 -0.81 12.18 11.13
CA VAL A 70 -1.43 12.06 9.81
C VAL A 70 -2.11 10.71 9.70
N ARG A 71 -3.36 10.69 9.27
CA ARG A 71 -4.21 9.49 9.22
C ARG A 71 -4.74 9.28 7.82
N GLY A 72 -4.83 8.02 7.39
CA GLY A 72 -5.37 7.72 6.07
C GLY A 72 -5.01 6.32 5.57
N MET A 73 -5.24 6.14 4.27
CA MET A 73 -5.04 4.87 3.56
C MET A 73 -3.68 4.86 2.85
N LEU A 74 -2.89 3.82 3.07
CA LEU A 74 -1.58 3.64 2.46
C LEU A 74 -1.71 3.31 0.97
N LEU A 75 -1.15 4.15 0.10
CA LEU A 75 -1.17 3.92 -1.34
C LEU A 75 0.10 3.22 -1.83
N ALA A 76 1.25 3.69 -1.33
CA ALA A 76 2.55 3.15 -1.68
C ALA A 76 3.62 3.49 -0.63
N THR A 77 4.65 2.64 -0.59
CA THR A 77 5.86 2.83 0.20
C THR A 77 7.06 2.87 -0.74
N SER A 78 7.60 4.06 -1.02
CA SER A 78 8.82 4.21 -1.80
C SER A 78 10.06 4.17 -0.90
N ARG A 79 11.28 4.23 -1.46
CA ARG A 79 12.52 4.24 -0.65
C ARG A 79 12.58 5.44 0.30
N ASN A 80 12.07 6.60 -0.14
CA ASN A 80 12.26 7.87 0.56
C ASN A 80 10.95 8.48 1.09
N ALA A 81 9.79 7.94 0.70
CA ALA A 81 8.51 8.48 1.08
C ALA A 81 7.47 7.39 1.39
N VAL A 82 6.47 7.79 2.17
CA VAL A 82 5.19 7.10 2.34
C VAL A 82 4.13 7.92 1.62
N GLU A 83 3.41 7.28 0.70
CA GLU A 83 2.35 7.91 -0.07
C GLU A 83 1.01 7.39 0.44
N MET A 84 0.11 8.31 0.76
CA MET A 84 -1.19 7.98 1.35
C MET A 84 -2.29 8.92 0.90
N LEU A 85 -3.53 8.43 0.98
CA LEU A 85 -4.74 9.24 0.87
C LEU A 85 -5.20 9.56 2.29
N ASP A 86 -5.14 10.83 2.69
CA ASP A 86 -5.47 11.23 4.05
C ASP A 86 -6.97 11.22 4.35
N GLU A 87 -7.34 11.37 5.62
CA GLU A 87 -8.74 11.42 6.08
C GLU A 87 -9.60 12.55 5.47
N PHE A 88 -8.99 13.51 4.76
CA PHE A 88 -9.68 14.57 4.03
C PHE A 88 -9.78 14.29 2.52
N GLY A 89 -9.33 13.12 2.07
CA GLY A 89 -9.32 12.74 0.65
C GLY A 89 -8.20 13.40 -0.16
N GLN A 90 -7.14 13.87 0.52
CA GLN A 90 -5.99 14.49 -0.13
C GLN A 90 -4.84 13.50 -0.27
N TYR A 91 -4.21 13.50 -1.44
CA TYR A 91 -2.95 12.78 -1.64
C TYR A 91 -1.83 13.46 -0.84
N ARG A 92 -1.11 12.68 -0.04
CA ARG A 92 0.07 13.11 0.72
C ARG A 92 1.25 12.24 0.33
N SER A 93 2.39 12.87 0.05
CA SER A 93 3.69 12.20 -0.02
C SER A 93 4.54 12.73 1.12
N ILE A 94 4.84 11.86 2.10
CA ILE A 94 5.52 12.22 3.34
C ILE A 94 6.91 11.59 3.32
N ALA A 95 7.94 12.41 3.50
CA ALA A 95 9.31 11.95 3.55
C ALA A 95 9.53 11.00 4.74
N ARG A 96 10.28 9.91 4.55
CA ARG A 96 10.48 8.89 5.58
C ARG A 96 11.33 9.34 6.76
N ASP A 97 12.23 10.28 6.54
CA ASP A 97 13.14 10.82 7.54
C ASP A 97 12.44 11.69 8.60
N VAL A 98 11.25 12.20 8.30
CA VAL A 98 10.41 12.94 9.26
C VAL A 98 9.38 12.08 9.99
N ILE A 99 9.26 10.79 9.65
CA ILE A 99 8.30 9.89 10.29
C ILE A 99 8.94 9.27 11.53
N VAL A 100 8.31 9.47 12.68
CA VAL A 100 8.73 8.92 13.97
C VAL A 100 8.12 7.53 14.21
N GLU A 101 6.85 7.35 13.87
CA GLU A 101 6.11 6.10 14.10
C GLU A 101 5.10 5.84 12.99
N VAL A 102 4.91 4.56 12.64
CA VAL A 102 3.80 4.11 11.80
C VAL A 102 2.94 3.14 12.61
N ARG A 103 1.66 3.45 12.77
CA ARG A 103 0.68 2.59 13.44
C ARG A 103 -0.30 2.05 12.43
N LEU A 104 -0.43 0.73 12.41
CA LEU A 104 -1.50 0.08 11.67
C LEU A 104 -2.82 0.21 12.45
N VAL A 105 -3.85 0.75 11.79
CA VAL A 105 -5.22 0.79 12.33
C VAL A 105 -5.93 -0.52 12.01
N THR A 106 -5.96 -0.87 10.72
CA THR A 106 -6.54 -2.12 10.22
C THR A 106 -6.05 -2.45 8.82
N HIS A 107 -6.07 -3.74 8.49
CA HIS A 107 -5.89 -4.22 7.12
C HIS A 107 -7.21 -4.17 6.36
N LEU A 108 -7.18 -3.63 5.13
CA LEU A 108 -8.32 -3.73 4.21
C LEU A 108 -8.13 -4.87 3.20
N ARG A 109 -6.89 -5.22 2.89
CA ARG A 109 -6.55 -6.36 2.02
C ARG A 109 -6.24 -7.63 2.79
N LYS A 110 -6.51 -8.76 2.13
CA LYS A 110 -6.00 -10.06 2.56
C LYS A 110 -4.47 -10.07 2.51
N PRO A 111 -3.82 -10.97 3.26
CA PRO A 111 -2.40 -11.23 3.08
C PRO A 111 -2.09 -11.56 1.62
N TYR A 112 -0.94 -11.11 1.11
CA TYR A 112 -0.55 -11.22 -0.32
C TYR A 112 -0.83 -12.59 -0.96
N ILE A 113 -0.50 -13.68 -0.25
CA ILE A 113 -0.65 -15.07 -0.74
C ILE A 113 -2.12 -15.45 -0.97
N GLU A 114 -3.06 -14.77 -0.32
CA GLU A 114 -4.50 -15.01 -0.38
C GLU A 114 -5.26 -13.88 -1.12
N ASP A 115 -4.54 -12.90 -1.69
CA ASP A 115 -5.11 -11.80 -2.47
C ASP A 115 -5.04 -12.13 -3.97
N ASP A 116 -6.02 -12.89 -4.45
CA ASP A 116 -6.14 -13.31 -5.85
C ASP A 116 -6.24 -12.12 -6.82
N GLU A 117 -6.87 -11.03 -6.40
CA GLU A 117 -7.00 -9.81 -7.19
C GLU A 117 -5.64 -9.18 -7.41
N LEU A 118 -4.85 -9.01 -6.33
CA LEU A 118 -3.51 -8.44 -6.39
C LEU A 118 -2.57 -9.31 -7.23
N LEU A 119 -2.59 -10.63 -7.01
CA LEU A 119 -1.79 -11.58 -7.79
C LEU A 119 -2.13 -11.54 -9.29
N THR A 120 -3.41 -11.36 -9.62
CA THR A 120 -3.86 -11.24 -11.01
C THR A 120 -3.41 -9.92 -11.61
N PHE A 121 -3.58 -8.82 -10.89
CA PHE A 121 -3.16 -7.49 -11.31
C PHE A 121 -1.65 -7.43 -11.59
N GLU A 122 -0.82 -7.96 -10.70
CA GLU A 122 0.64 -7.96 -10.89
C GLU A 122 1.07 -8.78 -12.12
N LYS A 123 0.44 -9.93 -12.35
CA LYS A 123 0.67 -10.75 -13.57
C LYS A 123 0.32 -9.98 -14.83
N GLU A 124 -0.79 -9.23 -14.83
CA GLU A 124 -1.18 -8.40 -15.96
C GLU A 124 -0.25 -7.20 -16.15
N ASP A 125 0.14 -6.52 -15.07
CA ASP A 125 1.03 -5.36 -15.14
C ASP A 125 2.39 -5.74 -15.73
N ILE A 126 2.95 -6.89 -15.32
CA ILE A 126 4.17 -7.45 -15.91
C ILE A 126 3.99 -7.65 -17.43
N ARG A 127 2.87 -8.26 -17.86
CA ARG A 127 2.58 -8.44 -19.29
C ARG A 127 2.48 -7.11 -20.04
N ARG A 128 1.84 -6.10 -19.45
CA ARG A 128 1.71 -4.76 -20.05
C ARG A 128 3.07 -4.08 -20.22
N ARG A 129 3.93 -4.13 -19.20
CA ARG A 129 5.29 -3.55 -19.27
C ARG A 129 6.15 -4.23 -20.32
N SER A 130 6.09 -5.57 -20.42
CA SER A 130 6.80 -6.31 -21.46
C SER A 130 6.34 -5.92 -22.86
N ASN A 131 5.02 -5.79 -23.07
CA ASN A 131 4.47 -5.37 -24.37
C ASN A 131 4.91 -3.94 -24.74
N VAL A 132 4.91 -3.01 -23.79
CA VAL A 132 5.37 -1.62 -24.03
C VAL A 132 6.86 -1.59 -24.36
N HIS A 133 7.67 -2.38 -23.65
CA HIS A 133 9.11 -2.48 -23.91
C HIS A 133 9.38 -3.04 -25.32
N GLU A 134 8.69 -4.12 -25.71
CA GLU A 134 8.79 -4.70 -27.05
C GLU A 134 8.36 -3.72 -28.15
N GLN A 135 7.30 -2.93 -27.92
CA GLN A 135 6.88 -1.87 -28.85
C GLN A 135 7.94 -0.75 -28.97
N ALA A 136 8.56 -0.37 -27.86
CA ALA A 136 9.63 0.62 -27.85
C ALA A 136 10.87 0.12 -28.61
N GLU A 137 11.25 -1.15 -28.45
CA GLU A 137 12.35 -1.77 -29.21
C GLU A 137 12.03 -1.82 -30.72
N ARG A 138 10.83 -2.27 -31.10
CA ARG A 138 10.40 -2.28 -32.52
C ARG A 138 10.37 -0.89 -33.14
N GLN A 139 10.05 0.15 -32.37
CA GLN A 139 10.08 1.54 -32.84
C GLN A 139 11.51 2.12 -32.90
N ALA A 140 12.40 1.69 -31.99
CA ALA A 140 13.81 2.06 -32.03
C ALA A 140 14.54 1.39 -33.20
N ASP A 141 14.24 0.13 -33.50
CA ASP A 141 14.79 -0.62 -34.64
C ASP A 141 14.15 -0.19 -35.98
N GLY A 142 12.95 0.40 -35.95
CA GLY A 142 12.22 0.89 -37.12
C GLY A 142 12.69 2.24 -37.69
N GLY A 143 13.79 2.80 -37.18
CA GLY A 143 14.42 4.05 -37.63
C GLY A 143 15.71 3.88 -38.45
N SER A 144 16.09 2.64 -38.79
CA SER A 144 17.26 2.35 -39.63
C SER A 144 16.85 1.57 -40.88
N ASP A 145 15.94 2.15 -41.67
CA ASP A 145 15.94 1.91 -43.10
C ASP A 145 17.01 2.85 -43.72
N ASP A 146 18.28 2.46 -43.58
CA ASP A 146 19.28 2.85 -44.55
C ASP A 146 20.24 1.69 -44.82
N SER A 147 19.88 0.98 -45.89
CA SER A 147 20.74 0.56 -46.99
C SER A 147 22.21 0.21 -46.70
N HIS A 148 22.59 -0.99 -47.14
CA HIS A 148 23.90 -1.29 -47.72
C HIS A 148 25.11 -0.63 -47.05
N LEU A 149 25.70 -1.24 -46.03
CA LEU A 149 27.13 -1.10 -45.76
C LEU A 149 27.59 -2.26 -44.87
N TRP A 150 28.54 -3.02 -45.42
CA TRP A 150 29.34 -4.09 -44.81
C TRP A 150 28.81 -5.53 -44.89
N GLY A 151 29.05 -6.13 -46.07
CA GLY A 151 29.82 -7.39 -46.14
C GLY A 151 29.05 -8.61 -46.60
#